data_AF-A0A1F5VI16-F1
#
_entry.id   AF-A0A1F5VI16-F1
#
_cell.length_a   1.000
_cell.length_b   1.000
_cell.length_c   1.000
_cell.angle_alpha   90.00
_cell.angle_beta   90.00
_cell.angle_gamma   90.00
#
_symmetry.space_group_name_H-M   'P 1'
#
loop_
_entity.id
_entity.type
_entity.pdbx_description
1 polymer ?
#
loop_
_entity_poly.entity_id
_entity_poly.type
_entity_poly.pdbx_seq_one_letter_code
_entity_poly.pdbx_strand_id
1 'polypeptide(L)'
;MNWIILLGNLAFIYIWGYKGWQEADYNSSAWWFDSYGHMIFGFCWALVLLYWTKRYLFWLYVPIPKWFLALVIILMVVAIETLIWENFEFGVWDSWIQPAHPYLPKAQKGSDDTMMDIDFTAATALLAMIFWGVYRKFCAWKWPNEAAKEASEEMLEREKLNAKEILLMQKEHKKEIGARIKAFWDNFLENLREK
;
A
#
# COMPACT_ATOMS: atom_id res chain seq x y z
N MET A 1 6.87 14.87 7.92
CA MET A 1 7.13 13.68 8.75
C MET A 1 5.92 13.49 9.66
N ASN A 2 5.26 12.32 9.64
CA ASN A 2 4.14 12.06 10.53
C ASN A 2 4.69 11.41 11.82
N TRP A 3 5.01 12.24 12.83
CA TRP A 3 5.70 11.83 14.05
C TRP A 3 4.99 10.71 14.81
N ILE A 4 3.66 10.63 14.72
CA ILE A 4 2.87 9.55 15.33
C ILE A 4 3.23 8.20 14.72
N ILE A 5 3.37 8.14 13.39
CA ILE A 5 3.73 6.90 12.69
C ILE A 5 5.17 6.52 13.04
N LEU A 6 6.10 7.47 13.08
CA LEU A 6 7.48 7.20 13.47
C LEU A 6 7.56 6.65 14.90
N LEU A 7 6.96 7.35 15.87
CA LEU A 7 6.96 6.93 17.27
C LEU A 7 6.23 5.59 17.46
N GLY A 8 5.15 5.36 16.72
CA GLY A 8 4.44 4.08 16.71
C GLY A 8 5.30 2.93 16.20
N ASN A 9 6.05 3.13 15.11
CA ASN A 9 6.97 2.11 14.59
C ASN A 9 8.16 1.87 15.54
N LEU A 10 8.72 2.92 16.15
CA LEU A 10 9.77 2.77 17.16
C LEU A 10 9.27 2.00 18.39
N ALA A 11 8.05 2.28 18.84
CA ALA A 11 7.42 1.54 19.92
C ALA A 11 7.17 0.07 19.53
N PHE A 12 6.72 -0.17 18.30
CA PHE A 12 6.52 -1.53 17.77
C PHE A 12 7.83 -2.33 17.77
N ILE A 13 8.89 -1.79 17.16
CA ILE A 13 10.23 -2.40 17.12
C ILE A 13 10.75 -2.67 18.54
N TYR A 14 10.53 -1.74 19.48
CA TYR A 14 10.99 -1.92 20.85
C TYR A 14 10.22 -3.02 21.59
N ILE A 15 8.90 -3.08 21.44
CA ILE A 15 8.01 -4.01 22.17
C ILE A 15 8.10 -5.41 21.59
N TRP A 16 7.92 -5.56 20.27
CA TRP A 16 7.85 -6.85 19.60
C TRP A 16 9.20 -7.35 19.08
N GLY A 17 10.12 -6.44 18.75
CA GLY A 17 11.52 -6.81 18.47
C GLY A 17 12.32 -6.94 19.78
N TYR A 18 12.96 -5.85 20.21
CA TYR A 18 13.98 -5.89 21.27
C TYR A 18 13.51 -6.52 22.61
N LYS A 19 12.26 -6.30 23.02
CA LYS A 19 11.69 -6.88 24.25
C LYS A 19 10.91 -8.17 24.03
N GLY A 20 10.40 -8.37 22.81
CA GLY A 20 9.46 -9.43 22.48
C GLY A 20 10.15 -10.71 22.02
N TRP A 21 11.31 -10.59 21.37
CA TRP A 21 12.07 -11.75 20.92
C TRP A 21 12.54 -12.61 22.08
N GLN A 22 12.05 -13.84 22.07
CA GLN A 22 12.32 -14.89 23.02
C GLN A 22 12.32 -16.21 22.27
N GLU A 23 13.15 -17.16 22.71
CA GLU A 23 13.02 -18.55 22.28
C GLU A 23 11.64 -19.04 22.72
N ALA A 24 10.78 -19.33 21.74
CA ALA A 24 9.37 -19.64 21.97
C ALA A 24 8.99 -20.87 21.15
N ASP A 25 8.47 -21.89 21.83
CA ASP A 25 7.85 -23.02 21.16
C ASP A 25 6.58 -22.56 20.44
N TYR A 26 6.25 -23.23 19.33
CA TYR A 26 5.00 -23.01 18.60
C TYR A 26 3.79 -23.11 19.55
N ASN A 27 2.81 -22.22 19.41
CA ASN A 27 1.64 -22.07 20.30
C ASN A 27 1.94 -21.70 21.77
N SER A 28 3.18 -21.40 22.15
CA SER A 28 3.46 -20.85 23.48
C SER A 28 2.88 -19.44 23.66
N SER A 29 2.81 -18.95 24.89
CA SER A 29 2.35 -17.58 25.16
C SER A 29 3.26 -16.52 24.53
N ALA A 30 4.56 -16.80 24.43
CA ALA A 30 5.53 -15.92 23.77
C ALA A 30 5.31 -15.90 22.25
N TRP A 31 4.99 -17.05 21.65
CA TRP A 31 4.62 -17.15 20.24
C TRP A 31 3.35 -16.34 19.94
N TRP A 32 2.29 -16.51 20.72
CA TRP A 32 1.06 -15.72 20.53
C TRP A 32 1.27 -14.21 20.72
N PHE A 33 2.14 -13.81 21.65
CA PHE A 33 2.48 -12.40 21.84
C PHE A 33 3.09 -11.80 20.57
N ASP A 34 3.97 -12.55 19.91
CA ASP A 34 4.57 -12.21 18.63
C ASP A 34 3.52 -12.08 17.52
N SER A 35 2.69 -13.12 17.36
CA SER A 35 1.60 -13.13 16.39
C SER A 35 0.62 -11.98 16.59
N TYR A 36 0.33 -11.58 17.83
CA TYR A 36 -0.48 -10.38 18.09
C TYR A 36 0.20 -9.09 17.62
N GLY A 37 1.52 -9.02 17.65
CA GLY A 37 2.31 -7.96 17.03
C GLY A 37 2.02 -7.85 15.55
N HIS A 38 2.17 -8.95 14.80
CA HIS A 38 1.87 -9.02 13.37
C HIS A 38 0.40 -8.67 13.06
N MET A 39 -0.54 -9.13 13.88
CA MET A 39 -1.95 -8.75 13.75
C MET A 39 -2.20 -7.25 13.95
N ILE A 40 -1.59 -6.64 14.97
CA ILE A 40 -1.70 -5.20 15.24
C ILE A 40 -1.03 -4.42 14.11
N PHE A 41 0.14 -4.87 13.66
CA PHE A 41 0.88 -4.30 12.55
C PHE A 41 0.03 -4.27 11.29
N GLY A 42 -0.52 -5.41 10.88
CA GLY A 42 -1.35 -5.54 9.69
C GLY A 42 -2.57 -4.62 9.72
N PHE A 43 -3.28 -4.58 10.84
CA PHE A 43 -4.44 -3.71 11.02
C PHE A 43 -4.07 -2.22 10.95
N CYS A 44 -3.05 -1.79 11.70
CA CYS A 44 -2.64 -0.39 11.80
C CYS A 44 -2.03 0.12 10.49
N TRP A 45 -1.14 -0.65 9.86
CA TRP A 45 -0.51 -0.24 8.60
C TRP A 45 -1.51 -0.14 7.45
N ALA A 46 -2.52 -1.00 7.40
CA ALA A 46 -3.59 -0.87 6.42
C ALA A 46 -4.31 0.49 6.53
N LEU A 47 -4.61 0.95 7.76
CA LEU A 47 -5.21 2.25 8.00
C LEU A 47 -4.25 3.42 7.72
N VAL A 48 -2.96 3.26 8.02
CA VAL A 48 -1.92 4.26 7.70
C VAL A 48 -1.80 4.44 6.18
N LEU A 49 -1.71 3.35 5.41
CA LEU A 49 -1.63 3.40 3.95
C LEU A 49 -2.90 3.99 3.35
N LEU A 50 -4.06 3.65 3.89
CA LEU A 50 -5.32 4.27 3.49
C LEU A 50 -5.32 5.79 3.75
N TYR A 51 -4.90 6.21 4.94
CA TYR A 51 -4.77 7.63 5.29
C TYR A 51 -3.81 8.36 4.34
N TRP A 52 -2.63 7.80 4.08
CA TRP A 52 -1.66 8.37 3.14
C TRP A 52 -2.20 8.43 1.72
N THR A 53 -2.93 7.40 1.29
CA THR A 53 -3.54 7.38 -0.04
C THR A 53 -4.57 8.50 -0.16
N LYS A 54 -5.43 8.69 0.84
CA LYS A 54 -6.41 9.80 0.85
C LYS A 54 -5.74 11.17 0.96
N ARG A 55 -4.67 11.31 1.74
CA ARG A 55 -4.05 12.60 2.06
C ARG A 55 -3.04 13.09 1.00
N TYR A 56 -2.20 12.20 0.50
CA TYR A 56 -1.05 12.54 -0.34
C TYR A 56 -1.18 12.02 -1.76
N LEU A 57 -1.98 10.97 -1.98
CA LEU A 57 -2.21 10.35 -3.29
C LEU A 57 -3.69 10.44 -3.68
N PHE A 58 -4.33 11.57 -3.38
CA PHE A 58 -5.77 11.76 -3.62
C PHE A 58 -6.15 11.52 -5.10
N TRP A 59 -5.25 11.90 -6.02
CA TRP A 59 -5.36 11.65 -7.45
C TRP A 59 -5.38 10.16 -7.84
N LEU A 60 -4.85 9.25 -7.01
CA LEU A 60 -5.00 7.80 -7.16
C LEU A 60 -6.25 7.29 -6.42
N TYR A 61 -6.49 7.80 -5.21
CA TYR A 61 -7.62 7.39 -4.37
C TYR A 61 -8.99 7.57 -5.04
N VAL A 62 -9.16 8.65 -5.80
CA VAL A 62 -10.41 9.03 -6.46
C VAL A 62 -10.79 8.11 -7.63
N PRO A 63 -9.95 7.90 -8.65
CA PRO A 63 -10.32 7.10 -9.81
C PRO A 63 -10.43 5.61 -9.50
N ILE A 64 -9.66 5.10 -8.54
CA ILE A 64 -9.55 3.66 -8.28
C ILE A 64 -10.83 3.11 -7.60
N PRO A 65 -11.38 1.98 -8.10
CA PRO A 65 -12.44 1.27 -7.41
C PRO A 65 -12.03 0.89 -5.98
N LYS A 66 -12.87 1.19 -4.98
CA LYS A 66 -12.50 1.05 -3.57
C LYS A 66 -12.17 -0.39 -3.15
N TRP A 67 -12.78 -1.39 -3.79
CA TRP A 67 -12.43 -2.80 -3.59
C TRP A 67 -11.02 -3.13 -4.10
N PHE A 68 -10.62 -2.56 -5.23
CA PHE A 68 -9.29 -2.74 -5.79
C PHE A 68 -8.23 -2.01 -4.94
N LEU A 69 -8.55 -0.80 -4.48
CA LEU A 69 -7.70 -0.08 -3.53
C LEU A 69 -7.47 -0.90 -2.25
N ALA A 70 -8.52 -1.53 -1.71
CA ALA A 70 -8.40 -2.39 -0.52
C ALA A 70 -7.45 -3.57 -0.78
N LEU A 71 -7.56 -4.25 -1.93
CA LEU A 71 -6.63 -5.32 -2.30
C LEU A 71 -5.19 -4.82 -2.42
N VAL A 72 -4.97 -3.67 -3.08
CA VAL A 72 -3.64 -3.05 -3.19
C VAL A 72 -3.07 -2.74 -1.80
N ILE A 73 -3.87 -2.18 -0.89
CA ILE A 73 -3.42 -1.90 0.48
C ILE A 73 -3.03 -3.18 1.20
N ILE A 74 -3.85 -4.24 1.14
CA ILE A 74 -3.54 -5.53 1.78
C ILE A 74 -2.22 -6.09 1.24
N LEU A 75 -2.04 -6.10 -0.09
CA LEU A 75 -0.79 -6.55 -0.72
C LEU A 75 0.41 -5.70 -0.32
N MET A 76 0.24 -4.38 -0.20
CA MET A 76 1.32 -3.49 0.24
C MET A 76 1.69 -3.72 1.71
N VAL A 77 0.73 -4.00 2.59
CA VAL A 77 1.01 -4.34 3.99
C VAL A 77 1.79 -5.65 4.06
N VAL A 78 1.35 -6.69 3.34
CA VAL A 78 2.08 -7.96 3.25
C VAL A 78 3.48 -7.77 2.69
N ALA A 79 3.64 -6.95 1.64
CA ALA A 79 4.95 -6.67 1.09
C ALA A 79 5.85 -5.92 2.08
N ILE A 80 5.33 -4.99 2.87
CA ILE A 80 6.07 -4.31 3.93
C ILE A 80 6.51 -5.35 4.98
N GLU A 81 5.60 -6.21 5.42
CA GLU A 81 5.89 -7.27 6.39
C GLU A 81 7.02 -8.17 5.91
N THR A 82 6.85 -8.79 4.74
CA THR A 82 7.83 -9.75 4.21
C THR A 82 9.15 -9.09 3.82
N LEU A 83 9.12 -7.92 3.18
CA LEU A 83 10.34 -7.31 2.64
C LEU A 83 11.11 -6.48 3.65
N ILE A 84 10.44 -5.98 4.69
CA ILE A 84 11.06 -5.11 5.69
C ILE A 84 11.20 -5.85 7.02
N TRP A 85 10.12 -6.39 7.57
CA TRP A 85 10.15 -7.01 8.90
C TRP A 85 10.86 -8.37 8.86
N GLU A 86 10.33 -9.34 8.12
CA GLU A 86 10.93 -10.69 8.02
C GLU A 86 12.38 -10.65 7.51
N ASN A 87 12.67 -9.80 6.52
CA ASN A 87 14.03 -9.60 6.04
C ASN A 87 14.96 -8.96 7.08
N PHE A 88 14.43 -8.11 7.97
CA PHE A 88 15.23 -7.56 9.07
C PHE A 88 15.53 -8.65 10.11
N GLU A 89 14.54 -9.47 10.46
CA GLU A 89 14.70 -10.61 11.35
C GLU A 89 15.76 -11.59 10.84
N PHE A 90 15.57 -12.09 9.62
CA PHE A 90 16.51 -13.05 9.03
C PHE A 90 17.85 -12.42 8.66
N GLY A 91 17.81 -11.34 7.88
CA GLY A 91 18.97 -10.81 7.19
C GLY A 91 19.87 -9.96 8.06
N VAL A 92 19.30 -9.25 9.05
CA VAL A 92 20.08 -8.34 9.92
C VAL A 92 20.24 -8.95 11.30
N TRP A 93 19.15 -9.36 11.95
CA TRP A 93 19.23 -9.86 13.31
C TRP A 93 19.90 -11.22 13.38
N ASP A 94 19.30 -12.25 12.78
CA ASP A 94 19.78 -13.63 12.89
C ASP A 94 21.08 -13.87 12.14
N SER A 95 21.28 -13.19 11.01
CA SER A 95 22.48 -13.40 10.19
C SER A 95 23.69 -12.60 10.66
N TRP A 96 23.51 -11.38 11.20
CA TRP A 96 24.64 -10.47 11.49
C TRP A 96 24.79 -10.14 12.98
N ILE A 97 23.70 -9.93 13.71
CA ILE A 97 23.75 -9.50 15.11
C ILE A 97 23.87 -10.70 16.06
N GLN A 98 22.95 -11.66 15.95
CA GLN A 98 22.88 -12.84 16.83
C GLN A 98 24.18 -13.66 16.84
N PRO A 99 24.88 -13.89 15.70
CA PRO A 99 26.13 -14.66 15.70
C PRO A 99 27.26 -13.96 16.46
N ALA A 100 27.27 -12.62 16.48
CA ALA A 100 28.23 -11.84 17.26
C ALA A 100 27.85 -11.76 18.75
N HIS A 101 26.57 -12.00 19.07
CA HIS A 101 26.01 -11.95 20.42
C HIS A 101 25.17 -13.21 20.71
N PRO A 102 25.79 -14.40 20.88
CA PRO A 102 25.07 -15.68 20.91
C PRO A 102 24.11 -15.87 22.08
N TYR A 103 24.18 -15.01 23.09
CA TYR A 103 23.25 -14.97 24.22
C TYR A 103 21.91 -14.31 23.85
N LEU A 104 21.81 -13.66 22.69
CA LEU A 104 20.56 -13.13 22.17
C LEU A 104 19.74 -14.26 21.52
N PRO A 105 18.41 -14.26 21.71
CA PRO A 105 17.53 -15.21 21.05
C PRO A 105 17.49 -14.93 19.55
N LYS A 106 17.18 -15.98 18.77
CA LYS A 106 16.86 -15.79 17.35
C LYS A 106 15.52 -15.08 17.21
N ALA A 107 15.41 -14.28 16.16
CA ALA A 107 14.15 -13.66 15.76
C ALA A 107 13.29 -14.66 14.99
N GLN A 108 13.86 -15.32 13.96
CA GLN A 108 13.12 -16.21 13.10
C GLN A 108 13.08 -17.65 13.66
N LYS A 109 11.87 -18.21 13.83
CA LYS A 109 11.67 -19.55 14.41
C LYS A 109 11.43 -20.65 13.37
N GLY A 110 11.41 -20.30 12.08
CA GLY A 110 11.34 -21.24 10.96
C GLY A 110 10.42 -20.77 9.84
N SER A 111 10.30 -21.57 8.78
CA SER A 111 9.46 -21.24 7.62
C SER A 111 7.97 -21.18 7.93
N ASP A 112 7.51 -22.05 8.83
CA ASP A 112 6.08 -22.17 9.15
C ASP A 112 5.62 -21.00 10.04
N ASP A 113 6.51 -20.47 10.87
CA ASP A 113 6.32 -19.28 11.71
C ASP A 113 6.15 -18.03 10.85
N THR A 114 7.15 -17.74 10.01
CA THR A 114 7.11 -16.65 9.01
C THR A 114 5.85 -16.70 8.14
N MET A 115 5.40 -17.89 7.73
CA MET A 115 4.17 -18.01 6.94
C MET A 115 2.93 -17.61 7.76
N MET A 116 2.84 -18.04 9.02
CA MET A 116 1.74 -17.69 9.91
C MET A 116 1.70 -16.19 10.21
N ASP A 117 2.86 -15.55 10.37
CA ASP A 117 2.95 -14.11 10.63
C ASP A 117 2.50 -13.29 9.41
N ILE A 118 2.86 -13.73 8.20
CA ILE A 118 2.34 -13.17 6.95
C ILE A 118 0.82 -13.35 6.86
N ASP A 119 0.30 -14.53 7.17
CA ASP A 119 -1.13 -14.83 7.12
C ASP A 119 -1.93 -14.01 8.13
N PHE A 120 -1.44 -13.87 9.36
CA PHE A 120 -2.07 -13.03 10.39
C PHE A 120 -2.05 -11.54 10.01
N THR A 121 -0.94 -11.08 9.44
CA THR A 121 -0.82 -9.72 8.92
C THR A 121 -1.82 -9.47 7.79
N ALA A 122 -1.92 -10.39 6.83
CA ALA A 122 -2.85 -10.29 5.71
C ALA A 122 -4.31 -10.33 6.18
N ALA A 123 -4.64 -11.24 7.10
CA ALA A 123 -5.99 -11.39 7.63
C ALA A 123 -6.45 -10.13 8.38
N THR A 124 -5.58 -9.53 9.18
CA THR A 124 -5.90 -8.31 9.94
C THR A 124 -5.92 -7.05 9.06
N ALA A 125 -5.09 -6.98 8.02
CA ALA A 125 -5.20 -5.94 6.99
C ALA A 125 -6.54 -6.02 6.24
N LEU A 126 -7.00 -7.23 5.91
CA LEU A 126 -8.33 -7.46 5.35
C LEU A 126 -9.44 -6.99 6.30
N LEU A 127 -9.35 -7.35 7.59
CA LEU A 127 -10.29 -6.89 8.61
C LEU A 127 -10.32 -5.35 8.71
N ALA A 128 -9.17 -4.68 8.63
CA ALA A 128 -9.09 -3.22 8.61
C ALA A 128 -9.81 -2.61 7.40
N MET A 129 -9.70 -3.22 6.22
CA MET A 129 -10.40 -2.76 5.01
C MET A 129 -11.91 -3.01 5.08
N ILE A 130 -12.35 -4.12 5.66
CA ILE A 130 -13.77 -4.38 5.95
C ILE A 130 -14.30 -3.33 6.94
N PHE A 131 -13.57 -3.11 8.04
CA PHE A 131 -13.90 -2.10 9.04
C PHE A 131 -14.03 -0.71 8.40
N TRP A 132 -13.08 -0.32 7.56
CA TRP A 132 -13.15 0.93 6.80
C TRP A 132 -14.40 1.02 5.92
N GLY A 133 -14.73 -0.05 5.19
CA GLY A 133 -15.93 -0.10 4.36
C GLY A 133 -17.23 0.09 5.18
N VAL A 134 -17.33 -0.56 6.34
CA VAL A 134 -18.45 -0.40 7.27
C VAL A 134 -18.48 1.00 7.86
N TYR A 135 -17.32 1.50 8.31
CA TYR A 135 -17.17 2.82 8.90
C TYR A 135 -17.61 3.93 7.95
N ARG A 136 -17.31 3.82 6.65
CA ARG A 136 -17.79 4.77 5.64
C ARG A 136 -19.31 4.81 5.52
N LYS A 137 -19.96 3.64 5.52
CA LYS A 137 -21.43 3.55 5.49
C LYS A 137 -22.04 4.17 6.75
N PHE A 138 -21.44 3.88 7.90
CA PHE A 138 -21.84 4.48 9.17
C PHE A 138 -21.71 6.01 9.14
N CYS A 139 -20.58 6.54 8.65
CA CYS A 139 -20.37 7.99 8.55
C CYS A 139 -21.36 8.66 7.59
N ALA A 140 -21.65 8.03 6.44
CA ALA A 140 -22.65 8.55 5.50
C ALA A 140 -24.06 8.60 6.10
N TRP A 141 -24.41 7.64 6.95
CA TRP A 141 -25.67 7.63 7.66
C TRP A 141 -25.71 8.67 8.80
N LYS A 142 -24.63 8.77 9.59
CA LYS A 142 -24.57 9.63 10.78
C LYS A 142 -24.34 11.11 10.45
N TRP A 143 -23.53 11.40 9.43
CA TRP A 143 -23.13 12.73 8.98
C TRP A 143 -23.28 12.88 7.46
N PRO A 144 -24.52 12.88 6.95
CA PRO A 144 -24.78 12.87 5.51
C PRO A 144 -24.24 14.10 4.78
N ASN A 145 -24.24 15.27 5.43
CA ASN A 145 -23.72 16.50 4.84
C ASN A 145 -22.19 16.45 4.65
N GLU A 146 -21.46 15.87 5.60
CA GLU A 146 -20.00 15.70 5.48
C GLU A 146 -19.66 14.65 4.41
N ALA A 147 -20.40 13.55 4.38
CA ALA A 147 -20.25 12.53 3.35
C ALA A 147 -20.56 13.06 1.94
N ALA A 148 -21.59 13.92 1.79
CA ALA A 148 -21.90 14.58 0.53
C ALA A 148 -20.79 15.56 0.11
N LYS A 149 -20.19 16.28 1.05
CA LYS A 149 -19.04 17.15 0.79
C LYS A 149 -17.83 16.35 0.31
N GLU A 150 -17.47 15.27 1.00
CA GLU A 150 -16.38 14.38 0.58
C GLU A 150 -16.65 13.80 -0.82
N ALA A 151 -17.88 13.34 -1.09
CA ALA A 151 -18.25 12.85 -2.40
C ALA A 151 -18.13 13.92 -3.50
N SER A 152 -18.50 15.16 -3.20
CA SER A 152 -18.35 16.28 -4.13
C SER A 152 -16.88 16.59 -4.42
N GLU A 153 -16.02 16.56 -3.40
CA GLU A 153 -14.56 16.73 -3.55
C GLU A 153 -13.95 15.60 -4.41
N GLU A 154 -14.35 14.34 -4.18
CA GLU A 154 -13.95 13.20 -5.03
C GLU A 154 -14.43 13.39 -6.48
N MET A 155 -15.66 13.85 -6.70
CA MET A 155 -16.21 14.09 -8.05
C MET A 155 -15.44 15.20 -8.79
N LEU A 156 -15.18 16.33 -8.14
CA LEU A 156 -14.44 17.43 -8.73
C LEU A 156 -13.03 17.02 -9.14
N GLU A 157 -12.35 16.21 -8.33
CA GLU A 157 -11.02 15.72 -8.69
C GLU A 157 -11.08 14.73 -9.85
N ARG A 158 -12.09 13.87 -9.90
CA ARG A 158 -12.31 12.96 -11.03
C ARG A 158 -12.55 13.72 -12.32
N GLU A 159 -13.34 14.79 -12.29
CA GLU A 159 -13.58 15.66 -13.45
C GLU A 159 -12.28 16.30 -13.96
N LYS A 160 -11.43 16.81 -13.06
CA LYS A 160 -10.12 17.39 -13.43
C LYS A 160 -9.21 16.36 -14.09
N LEU A 161 -9.15 15.15 -13.54
CA LEU A 161 -8.33 14.05 -14.10
C LEU A 161 -8.83 13.68 -15.50
N ASN A 162 -10.13 13.49 -15.67
CA ASN A 162 -10.74 13.18 -16.97
C ASN A 162 -10.48 14.29 -17.99
N ALA A 163 -10.63 15.56 -17.61
CA ALA A 163 -10.35 16.69 -18.50
C ALA A 163 -8.89 16.71 -18.97
N LYS A 164 -7.95 16.40 -18.06
CA LYS A 164 -6.52 16.29 -18.38
C LYS A 164 -6.24 15.15 -19.36
N GLU A 165 -6.86 13.98 -19.16
CA GLU A 165 -6.74 12.84 -20.08
C GLU A 165 -7.30 13.16 -21.47
N ILE A 166 -8.46 13.80 -21.55
CA ILE A 166 -9.06 14.23 -22.83
C ILE A 166 -8.11 15.18 -23.57
N LEU A 167 -7.53 16.17 -22.88
CA LEU A 167 -6.59 17.10 -23.49
C LEU A 167 -5.31 16.41 -24.00
N LEU A 168 -4.81 15.42 -23.26
CA LEU A 168 -3.67 14.60 -23.68
C LEU A 168 -4.00 13.80 -24.94
N MET A 169 -5.15 13.09 -24.96
CA MET A 169 -5.62 12.35 -26.13
C MET A 169 -5.81 13.26 -27.34
N GLN A 170 -6.38 14.45 -27.17
CA GLN A 170 -6.54 15.41 -28.26
C GLN A 170 -5.18 15.90 -28.81
N LYS A 171 -4.19 16.10 -27.94
CA LYS A 171 -2.83 16.51 -28.34
C LYS A 171 -2.14 15.41 -29.12
N GLU A 172 -2.26 14.16 -28.67
CA GLU A 172 -1.72 12.99 -29.37
C GLU A 172 -2.38 12.80 -30.74
N HIS A 173 -3.71 12.86 -30.79
CA HIS A 173 -4.46 12.74 -32.03
C HIS A 173 -4.09 13.84 -33.05
N LYS A 174 -3.91 15.09 -32.60
CA LYS A 174 -3.43 16.18 -33.46
C LYS A 174 -2.03 15.89 -34.04
N LYS A 175 -1.13 15.32 -33.24
CA LYS A 175 0.20 14.90 -33.73
C LYS A 175 0.09 13.79 -34.77
N GLU A 176 -0.75 12.80 -34.54
CA GLU A 176 -0.97 11.71 -35.49
C GLU A 176 -1.55 12.21 -36.81
N ILE A 177 -2.58 13.08 -36.77
CA ILE A 177 -3.14 13.71 -37.97
C ILE A 177 -2.06 14.51 -38.70
N GLY A 178 -1.28 15.33 -37.99
CA GLY A 178 -0.18 16.09 -38.59
C GLY A 178 0.85 15.20 -39.27
N ALA A 179 1.24 14.09 -38.64
CA ALA A 179 2.15 13.11 -39.22
C ALA A 179 1.56 12.44 -40.47
N ARG A 180 0.27 12.09 -40.46
CA ARG A 180 -0.43 11.51 -41.63
C ARG A 180 -0.51 12.50 -42.78
N ILE A 181 -0.84 13.76 -42.51
CA ILE A 181 -0.89 14.83 -43.54
C ILE A 181 0.51 15.03 -44.14
N LYS A 182 1.55 15.09 -43.30
CA LYS A 182 2.93 15.22 -43.79
C LYS A 182 3.33 14.03 -44.68
N ALA A 183 3.10 12.80 -44.22
CA ALA A 183 3.41 11.60 -44.99
C ALA A 183 2.66 11.55 -46.34
N PHE A 184 1.40 11.99 -46.37
CA PHE A 184 0.64 12.12 -47.61
C PHE A 184 1.32 13.09 -48.60
N TRP A 185 1.71 14.27 -48.13
CA TRP A 185 2.38 15.26 -48.98
C TRP A 185 3.77 14.81 -49.43
N ASP A 186 4.54 14.20 -48.55
CA ASP A 186 5.86 13.66 -48.88
C ASP A 186 5.75 12.62 -50.01
N ASN A 187 4.82 11.65 -49.89
CA ASN A 187 4.54 10.65 -50.93
C ASN A 187 4.02 11.28 -52.23
N PHE A 188 3.14 12.29 -52.13
CA PHE A 188 2.60 12.96 -53.31
C PHE A 188 3.69 13.69 -54.10
N LEU A 189 4.59 14.39 -53.39
CA LEU A 189 5.72 15.11 -54.00
C LEU A 189 6.75 14.15 -54.61
N GLU A 190 6.98 13.00 -53.99
CA GLU A 190 7.88 11.96 -54.50
C GLU A 190 7.35 11.38 -55.83
N ASN A 191 6.06 11.03 -55.89
CA ASN A 191 5.40 10.55 -57.11
C ASN A 191 5.39 11.59 -58.25
N LEU A 192 5.45 12.88 -57.94
CA LEU A 192 5.57 13.95 -58.94
C LEU A 192 7.01 14.12 -59.47
N ARG A 193 8.03 13.70 -58.72
CA ARG A 193 9.44 13.72 -59.18
C ARG A 193 9.80 12.56 -60.09
N GLU A 194 9.08 11.45 -60.00
CA GLU A 194 9.32 10.26 -60.81
C GLU A 194 8.66 10.31 -62.21
N LYS A 195 7.92 11.38 -62.52
CA LYS A 195 7.29 11.64 -63.82
C LYS A 195 7.97 12.80 -64.53
#